data_AF-A0A0A2UV34-F1
#
_entry.id   AF-A0A0A2UV34-F1
#
_cell.length_a   1.000
_cell.length_b   1.000
_cell.length_c   1.000
_cell.angle_alpha   90.00
_cell.angle_beta   90.00
_cell.angle_gamma   90.00
#
_symmetry.space_group_name_H-M   'P 1'
#
loop_
_entity.id
_entity.type
_entity.pdbx_description
1 polymer ?
#
loop_
_entity_poly.entity_id
_entity_poly.type
_entity_poly.pdbx_seq_one_letter_code
_entity_poly.pdbx_strand_id
1 'polypeptide(L)' 'MKDHHKDTNQPTFDELSDRFIGEAAKQPSLSMKTNLDPKDVTKDNPYFDKKKKHTPEEIETFKKFFQ' A
#
# COMPACT_ATOMS: atom_id res chain seq x y z
N MET A 1 -17.93 38.52 15.02
CA MET A 1 -17.64 37.07 14.96
C MET A 1 -17.46 36.72 13.49
N LYS A 2 -16.40 35.98 13.13
CA LYS A 2 -16.13 35.64 11.73
C LYS A 2 -16.96 34.43 11.32
N ASP A 3 -17.83 34.62 10.33
CA ASP A 3 -18.67 33.57 9.79
C ASP A 3 -17.80 32.57 9.01
N HIS A 4 -17.66 31.36 9.54
CA HIS A 4 -17.07 30.25 8.81
C HIS A 4 -18.12 29.72 7.82
N HIS A 5 -17.98 30.10 6.55
CA HIS A 5 -18.64 29.41 5.44
C HIS A 5 -18.22 27.94 5.48
N LYS A 6 -19.11 27.08 5.99
CA LYS A 6 -18.93 25.64 6.00
C LYS A 6 -19.27 25.15 4.60
N ASP A 7 -18.24 25.01 3.77
CA ASP A 7 -18.35 24.43 2.42
C ASP A 7 -18.81 22.97 2.58
N THR A 8 -20.09 22.70 2.30
CA THR A 8 -20.79 21.44 2.65
C THR A 8 -20.36 20.23 1.81
N ASN A 9 -19.35 20.38 0.95
CA ASN A 9 -18.92 19.38 -0.02
C ASN A 9 -17.51 18.82 0.23
N GLN A 10 -16.86 19.16 1.35
CA GLN A 10 -15.58 18.56 1.68
C GLN A 10 -15.77 17.25 2.45
N PRO A 11 -15.23 16.12 1.96
CA PRO A 11 -15.31 14.85 2.68
C PRO A 11 -14.60 14.97 4.02
N THR A 12 -15.29 14.60 5.09
CA THR A 12 -14.68 14.47 6.42
C THR A 12 -13.93 13.13 6.44
N PHE A 13 -12.60 13.19 6.44
CA PHE A 13 -11.75 12.01 6.45
C PHE A 13 -11.60 11.47 7.88
N ASP A 14 -12.70 11.00 8.44
CA ASP A 14 -12.76 10.54 9.84
C ASP A 14 -12.27 9.09 9.97
N GLU A 15 -12.41 8.29 8.91
CA GLU A 15 -11.97 6.90 8.85
C GLU A 15 -10.89 6.67 7.78
N LEU A 16 -10.02 5.67 7.98
CA LEU A 16 -8.98 5.29 7.00
C LEU A 16 -9.59 4.81 5.68
N SER A 17 -10.78 4.23 5.73
CA SER A 17 -11.62 3.83 4.58
C SER A 17 -12.00 5.02 3.70
N ASP A 18 -12.17 6.22 4.27
CA ASP A 18 -12.58 7.42 3.53
C ASP A 18 -11.49 7.91 2.57
N ARG A 19 -10.23 7.54 2.84
CA ARG A 19 -9.08 7.82 1.97
C ARG A 19 -8.83 6.72 0.95
N PHE A 20 -9.55 5.62 1.00
CA PHE A 20 -9.33 4.49 0.11
C PHE A 20 -9.92 4.80 -1.27
N ILE A 21 -9.05 5.17 -2.21
CA ILE A 21 -9.42 5.44 -3.61
C ILE A 21 -9.59 4.09 -4.33
N GLY A 22 -10.66 3.36 -4.01
CA GLY A 22 -11.12 2.18 -4.74
C GLY A 22 -10.55 0.82 -4.34
N GLU A 23 -11.33 -0.24 -4.63
CA GLU A 23 -10.90 -1.64 -4.55
C GLU A 23 -9.67 -1.88 -5.47
N ALA A 24 -8.86 -2.88 -5.12
CA ALA A 24 -7.76 -3.32 -5.98
C ALA A 24 -8.25 -3.51 -7.43
N ALA A 25 -7.49 -2.97 -8.40
CA ALA A 25 -7.91 -2.97 -9.79
C ALA A 25 -8.19 -4.41 -10.25
N LYS A 26 -9.44 -4.69 -10.68
CA LYS A 26 -9.84 -5.99 -11.28
C LYS A 26 -9.22 -6.23 -12.66
N GLN A 27 -8.38 -5.30 -13.11
CA GLN A 27 -7.71 -5.28 -14.41
C GLN A 27 -6.25 -5.74 -14.28
N PRO A 28 -5.67 -6.31 -15.35
CA PRO A 28 -4.28 -6.76 -15.33
C PRO A 28 -3.32 -5.59 -15.03
N SER A 29 -2.44 -5.77 -14.05
CA SER A 29 -1.35 -4.86 -13.74
C SER A 29 -0.07 -5.29 -14.48
N LEU A 30 0.69 -4.32 -14.98
CA LEU A 30 1.99 -4.54 -15.60
C LEU A 30 3.10 -4.10 -14.65
N SER A 31 3.96 -5.04 -14.25
CA SER A 31 5.16 -4.79 -13.44
C SER A 31 6.39 -5.22 -14.24
N MET A 32 7.38 -4.33 -14.37
CA MET A 32 8.64 -4.62 -15.06
C MET A 32 9.76 -4.81 -14.06
N LYS A 33 10.37 -6.00 -14.05
CA LYS A 33 11.55 -6.30 -13.24
C LYS A 33 12.82 -6.05 -14.04
N THR A 34 13.85 -5.57 -13.37
CA THR A 34 15.16 -5.31 -13.96
C THR A 34 16.21 -6.29 -13.42
N ASN A 35 17.34 -6.42 -14.13
CA ASN A 35 18.48 -7.22 -13.64
C ASN A 35 19.12 -6.66 -12.35
N LEU A 36 18.81 -5.41 -12.00
CA LEU A 36 19.28 -4.76 -10.78
C LEU A 36 18.35 -5.01 -9.59
N ASP A 37 17.15 -5.54 -9.82
CA ASP A 37 16.23 -5.85 -8.73
C ASP A 37 16.76 -7.04 -7.93
N PRO A 38 16.67 -6.99 -6.59
CA PRO A 38 17.12 -8.07 -5.74
C PRO A 38 16.29 -9.33 -5.99
N LYS A 39 16.97 -10.48 -6.12
CA LYS A 39 16.32 -11.80 -6.28
C LYS A 39 15.39 -12.16 -5.11
N ASP A 40 15.69 -11.62 -3.94
CA ASP A 40 14.90 -11.80 -2.73
C ASP A 40 14.33 -10.45 -2.27
N VAL A 41 13.02 -10.34 -2.37
CA VAL A 41 12.27 -9.13 -2.01
C VAL A 41 12.29 -8.82 -0.52
N THR A 42 12.86 -9.67 0.33
CA THR A 42 13.01 -9.40 1.78
C THR A 42 14.34 -8.70 2.14
N LYS A 43 15.29 -8.62 1.20
CA LYS A 43 16.64 -8.08 1.48
C LYS A 43 16.73 -6.57 1.36
N ASP A 44 16.30 -5.97 0.25
CA ASP A 44 16.47 -4.52 0.00
C ASP A 44 15.15 -3.84 -0.37
N ASN A 45 14.04 -4.36 0.15
CA ASN A 45 12.72 -3.79 -0.07
C ASN A 45 12.36 -2.85 1.09
N PRO A 46 12.10 -1.55 0.83
CA PRO A 46 11.71 -0.58 1.87
C PRO A 46 10.38 -0.92 2.54
N TYR A 47 9.54 -1.75 1.90
CA TYR A 47 8.27 -2.22 2.44
C TYR A 47 8.42 -3.49 3.31
N PHE A 48 9.60 -4.09 3.39
CA PHE A 48 9.85 -5.25 4.25
C PHE A 48 10.48 -4.81 5.57
N ASP A 49 9.71 -4.86 6.65
CA ASP A 49 10.23 -4.55 7.99
C ASP A 49 11.07 -5.71 8.53
N LYS A 50 12.39 -5.56 8.46
CA LYS A 50 13.37 -6.55 8.96
C LYS A 50 13.37 -6.70 10.48
N LYS A 51 12.82 -5.73 11.22
CA LYS A 51 12.81 -5.74 12.69
C LYS A 51 11.62 -6.49 13.27
N LYS A 52 10.55 -6.67 12.47
CA LYS A 52 9.37 -7.42 12.84
C LYS A 52 9.59 -8.92 12.61
N LYS A 53 9.10 -9.75 13.54
CA LYS A 53 8.96 -11.19 13.31
C LYS A 53 7.73 -11.41 12.42
N HIS A 54 7.94 -12.01 11.26
CA HIS A 54 6.87 -12.40 10.34
C HIS A 54 6.66 -13.90 10.41
N THR A 55 5.42 -14.34 10.26
CA THR A 55 5.10 -15.75 10.05
C THR A 55 5.55 -16.19 8.65
N PRO A 56 5.72 -17.50 8.41
CA PRO A 56 6.01 -18.01 7.07
C PRO A 56 4.95 -17.60 6.04
N GLU A 57 3.68 -17.55 6.44
CA GLU A 57 2.55 -17.16 5.57
C GLU A 57 2.60 -15.67 5.18
N GLU A 58 2.95 -14.79 6.12
CA GLU A 58 3.14 -13.36 5.84
C GLU A 58 4.28 -13.15 4.84
N ILE A 59 5.40 -13.86 5.01
CA ILE A 59 6.55 -13.79 4.10
C ILE A 59 6.18 -14.32 2.71
N GLU A 60 5.44 -15.42 2.62
CA GLU A 60 5.01 -15.99 1.34
C GLU A 60 4.06 -15.04 0.60
N THR A 61 3.10 -14.45 1.31
CA THR A 61 2.14 -13.50 0.75
C THR A 61 2.86 -12.25 0.23
N PHE A 62 3.80 -11.73 1.01
CA PHE A 62 4.65 -10.62 0.59
C PHE A 62 5.45 -10.95 -0.67
N LYS A 63 6.06 -12.14 -0.72
CA LYS A 63 6.79 -12.60 -1.92
C LYS A 63 5.89 -12.66 -3.14
N LYS A 64 4.68 -13.23 -3.04
CA LYS A 64 3.71 -13.32 -4.15
C LYS A 64 3.25 -11.95 -4.65
N PHE A 65 3.21 -10.93 -3.80
CA PHE A 65 2.81 -9.59 -4.24
C PHE A 65 3.89 -8.92 -5.11
N PHE A 66 5.17 -9.12 -4.78
CA PHE A 66 6.29 -8.53 -5.50
C PHE A 66 6.91 -9.46 -6.57
N GLN A 67 6.47 -10.72 -6.66
CA GLN A 67 6.94 -11.70 -7.64
C GLN A 67 5.92 -11.98 -8.74
#